data_AF-A0A4P9UV93-F1
#
_entry.id   AF-A0A4P9UV93-F1
#
_cell.length_a   1.000
_cell.length_b   1.000
_cell.length_c   1.000
_cell.angle_alpha   90.00
_cell.angle_beta   90.00
_cell.angle_gamma   90.00
#
_symmetry.space_group_name_H-M   'P 1'
#
loop_
_entity.id
_entity.type
_entity.pdbx_description
1 polymer ?
#
loop_
_entity_poly.entity_id
_entity_poly.type
_entity_poly.pdbx_seq_one_letter_code
_entity_poly.pdbx_strand_id
1 'polypeptide(L)'
;MHSINTLEQAPLVNVIIETPRGSFLKRGSTGKLDFISPFPCPFNYGSIPAYIGTDGDFLDAVVLGPRLPLGASISVYAWGTVGMIDGGIYEDKLICAQKPISVRQQRLILLFFMIYAKAKYLLNLIKGRKGHNSCEGWHDAASALARAIPCIHQDKNAV
;
A
#
# COMPACT_ATOMS: atom_id res chain seq x y z
N MET A 1 9.79 -35.22 8.69
CA MET A 1 9.09 -34.66 7.52
C MET A 1 7.90 -33.86 8.03
N HIS A 2 8.10 -32.57 8.27
CA HIS A 2 6.99 -31.68 8.66
C HIS A 2 6.33 -31.15 7.40
N SER A 3 5.11 -31.61 7.13
CA SER A 3 4.23 -31.07 6.11
C SER A 3 3.93 -29.61 6.44
N ILE A 4 4.51 -28.69 5.69
CA ILE A 4 4.23 -27.26 5.78
C ILE A 4 2.83 -27.06 5.19
N ASN A 5 1.86 -26.72 6.04
CA ASN A 5 0.50 -26.35 5.64
C ASN A 5 0.56 -25.26 4.56
N THR A 6 0.24 -25.62 3.32
CA THR A 6 0.39 -24.76 2.13
C THR A 6 -0.87 -23.92 1.88
N LEU A 7 -1.66 -23.61 2.92
CA LEU A 7 -2.98 -22.99 2.79
C LEU A 7 -3.33 -22.07 3.99
N GLU A 8 -2.46 -21.14 4.37
CA GLU A 8 -3.03 -19.85 4.79
C GLU A 8 -3.33 -19.08 3.50
N GLN A 9 -4.60 -19.06 3.11
CA GLN A 9 -5.04 -18.26 1.98
C GLN A 9 -4.80 -16.79 2.33
N ALA A 10 -4.05 -16.08 1.48
CA ALA A 10 -3.82 -14.64 1.62
C ALA A 10 -5.16 -13.92 1.90
N PRO A 11 -5.22 -12.96 2.85
CA PRO A 11 -6.46 -12.28 3.18
C PRO A 11 -7.02 -11.53 1.96
N LEU A 12 -8.33 -11.67 1.74
CA LEU A 12 -9.04 -10.94 0.70
C LEU A 12 -9.42 -9.55 1.24
N VAL A 13 -9.02 -8.49 0.55
CA VAL A 13 -9.28 -7.10 0.93
C VAL A 13 -9.97 -6.34 -0.20
N ASN A 14 -10.78 -5.34 0.15
CA ASN A 14 -11.40 -4.43 -0.80
C ASN A 14 -10.58 -3.14 -0.91
N VAL A 15 -10.00 -2.91 -2.08
CA VAL A 15 -9.14 -1.75 -2.36
C VAL A 15 -9.88 -0.77 -3.25
N ILE A 16 -9.83 0.53 -2.91
CA ILE A 16 -10.24 1.62 -3.80
C ILE A 16 -9.00 2.21 -4.47
N ILE A 17 -8.96 2.20 -5.81
CA ILE A 17 -7.81 2.70 -6.57
C ILE A 17 -7.78 4.23 -6.60
N GLU A 18 -6.69 4.81 -6.12
CA GLU A 18 -6.48 6.27 -6.03
C GLU A 18 -5.46 6.78 -7.04
N THR A 19 -4.47 5.94 -7.39
CA THR A 19 -3.48 6.26 -8.42
C THR A 19 -3.31 5.07 -9.37
N PRO A 20 -3.96 5.10 -10.55
CA PRO A 20 -3.79 4.11 -11.60
C PRO A 20 -2.34 3.94 -12.05
N ARG A 21 -1.89 2.69 -12.27
CA ARG A 21 -0.57 2.37 -12.85
C ARG A 21 -0.29 3.21 -14.10
N GLY A 22 0.86 3.85 -14.16
CA GLY A 22 1.26 4.73 -15.26
C GLY A 22 0.83 6.19 -15.07
N SER A 23 0.12 6.52 -13.99
CA SER A 23 -0.24 7.90 -13.67
C SER A 23 0.95 8.67 -13.11
N PHE A 24 1.06 9.95 -13.47
CA PHE A 24 1.96 10.91 -12.83
C PHE A 24 1.29 11.63 -11.65
N LEU A 25 -0.04 11.57 -11.57
CA LEU A 25 -0.84 12.25 -10.56
C LEU A 25 -1.03 11.35 -9.35
N LYS A 26 -0.52 11.77 -8.19
CA LYS A 26 -0.66 11.10 -6.89
C LYS A 26 -1.79 11.74 -6.11
N ARG A 27 -2.77 10.94 -5.72
CA ARG A 27 -3.93 11.35 -4.95
C ARG A 27 -4.04 10.48 -3.71
N GLY A 28 -4.50 11.06 -2.61
CA GLY A 28 -4.87 10.34 -1.40
C GLY A 28 -6.36 10.00 -1.34
N SER A 29 -6.78 9.48 -0.19
CA SER A 29 -8.13 8.97 0.11
C SER A 29 -9.27 9.95 -0.13
N THR A 30 -9.02 11.25 0.00
CA THR A 30 -10.01 12.32 -0.26
C THR A 30 -10.18 12.66 -1.74
N GLY A 31 -9.37 12.06 -2.63
CA GLY A 31 -9.34 12.34 -4.07
C GLY A 31 -8.55 13.60 -4.45
N LYS A 32 -8.08 14.38 -3.46
CA LYS A 32 -7.24 15.55 -3.67
C LYS A 32 -5.91 15.16 -4.32
N LEU A 33 -5.42 16.03 -5.21
CA LEU A 33 -4.08 15.87 -5.79
C LEU A 33 -3.03 16.29 -4.77
N ASP A 34 -2.20 15.34 -4.34
CA ASP A 34 -1.15 15.59 -3.34
C ASP A 34 0.19 15.90 -3.99
N PHE A 35 0.48 15.25 -5.12
CA PHE A 35 1.77 15.39 -5.78
C PHE A 35 1.69 15.04 -7.27
N ILE A 36 2.43 15.78 -8.10
CA ILE A 36 2.69 15.43 -9.50
C ILE A 36 4.11 14.85 -9.55
N SER A 37 4.19 13.55 -9.76
CA SER A 37 5.45 12.83 -9.89
C SER A 37 6.11 13.14 -11.23
N PRO A 38 7.46 13.26 -11.30
CA PRO A 38 8.17 13.35 -12.57
C PRO A 38 8.25 12.01 -13.32
N PHE A 39 7.94 10.90 -12.64
CA PHE A 39 7.91 9.55 -13.21
C PHE A 39 6.53 8.90 -13.04
N PRO A 40 6.09 8.07 -14.00
CA PRO A 40 4.81 7.36 -13.88
C PRO A 40 4.87 6.33 -12.75
N CYS A 41 3.77 6.15 -12.01
CA CYS A 41 3.73 5.13 -10.97
C CYS A 41 3.81 3.71 -11.56
N PRO A 42 4.66 2.83 -11.02
CA PRO A 42 4.86 1.50 -11.60
C PRO A 42 3.73 0.51 -11.27
N PHE A 43 2.91 0.83 -10.25
CA PHE A 43 1.82 0.01 -9.73
C PHE A 43 0.53 0.81 -9.64
N ASN A 44 -0.60 0.12 -9.47
CA ASN A 44 -1.81 0.78 -9.00
C ASN A 44 -1.68 0.97 -7.49
N TYR A 45 -1.97 2.18 -7.01
CA TYR A 45 -2.04 2.48 -5.58
C TYR A 45 -3.47 2.81 -5.21
N GLY A 46 -3.83 2.46 -3.99
CA GLY A 46 -5.14 2.72 -3.42
C GLY A 46 -5.13 2.51 -1.92
N SER A 47 -6.31 2.54 -1.33
CA SER A 47 -6.51 2.36 0.10
C SER A 47 -7.55 1.30 0.40
N ILE A 48 -7.55 0.79 1.63
CA ILE A 48 -8.50 -0.19 2.15
C ILE A 48 -9.38 0.52 3.20
N PRO A 49 -10.58 1.01 2.83
CA PRO A 49 -11.40 1.83 3.72
C PRO A 49 -11.84 1.15 5.02
N ALA A 50 -11.79 -0.18 5.06
CA ALA A 50 -12.12 -0.98 6.24
C ALA A 50 -11.06 -0.90 7.35
N TYR A 51 -9.90 -0.27 7.11
CA TYR A 51 -8.81 -0.19 8.08
C TYR A 51 -8.15 1.20 8.06
N ILE A 52 -7.85 1.72 9.25
CA ILE A 52 -6.96 2.88 9.44
C ILE A 52 -5.54 2.39 9.71
N GLY A 53 -4.59 2.88 8.92
CA GLY A 53 -3.17 2.65 9.10
C GLY A 53 -2.62 3.36 10.35
N THR A 54 -1.35 3.08 10.67
CA THR A 54 -0.66 3.65 11.83
C THR A 54 -0.37 5.14 11.71
N ASP A 55 -0.49 5.70 10.50
CA ASP A 55 -0.36 7.12 10.18
C ASP A 55 -1.69 7.90 10.32
N GLY A 56 -2.81 7.22 10.57
CA GLY A 56 -4.13 7.81 10.74
C GLY A 56 -4.94 7.96 9.46
N ASP A 57 -4.41 7.57 8.30
CA ASP A 57 -5.13 7.49 7.03
C ASP A 57 -5.64 6.05 6.77
N PHE A 58 -6.42 5.83 5.71
CA PHE A 58 -6.79 4.46 5.33
C PHE A 58 -5.56 3.60 5.02
N LEU A 59 -5.61 2.32 5.37
CA LEU A 59 -4.51 1.40 5.13
C LEU A 59 -4.15 1.32 3.64
N ASP A 60 -2.89 1.60 3.34
CA ASP A 60 -2.39 1.65 1.96
C ASP A 60 -2.31 0.27 1.30
N ALA A 61 -2.60 0.25 0.00
CA ALA A 61 -2.51 -0.92 -0.85
C ALA A 61 -1.82 -0.63 -2.19
N VAL A 62 -0.96 -1.56 -2.58
CA VAL A 62 -0.29 -1.62 -3.87
C VAL A 62 -0.82 -2.82 -4.64
N VAL A 63 -1.56 -2.59 -5.72
CA VAL A 63 -2.16 -3.66 -6.51
C VAL A 63 -1.34 -3.94 -7.77
N LEU A 64 -0.79 -5.16 -7.84
CA LEU A 64 -0.03 -5.66 -8.97
C LEU A 64 -0.94 -6.14 -10.10
N GLY A 65 -0.57 -5.83 -11.34
CA GLY A 65 -1.30 -6.26 -12.53
C GLY A 65 -1.46 -5.17 -13.57
N PRO A 66 -2.45 -5.30 -14.49
CA PRO A 66 -2.76 -4.28 -15.48
C PRO A 66 -3.25 -2.99 -14.81
N ARG A 67 -3.30 -1.90 -15.58
CA ARG A 67 -3.81 -0.62 -15.10
C ARG A 67 -5.29 -0.74 -14.74
N LEU A 68 -5.64 -0.21 -13.57
CA LEU A 68 -7.02 -0.12 -13.08
C LEU A 68 -7.53 1.33 -13.16
N PRO A 69 -8.84 1.56 -13.36
CA PRO A 69 -9.42 2.91 -13.35
C PRO A 69 -9.30 3.59 -11.98
N LEU A 70 -9.23 4.93 -11.99
CA LEU A 70 -9.33 5.74 -10.77
C LEU A 70 -10.73 5.53 -10.15
N GLY A 71 -10.79 5.34 -8.83
CA GLY A 71 -12.03 5.10 -8.07
C GLY A 71 -12.56 3.67 -8.17
N ALA A 72 -11.90 2.77 -8.93
CA ALA A 72 -12.33 1.38 -9.00
C ALA A 72 -12.22 0.72 -7.62
N SER A 73 -13.30 0.06 -7.19
CA SER A 73 -13.30 -0.81 -6.00
C SER A 73 -13.11 -2.25 -6.45
N ILE A 74 -12.09 -2.93 -5.92
CA ILE A 74 -11.74 -4.30 -6.29
C ILE A 74 -11.47 -5.16 -5.07
N SER A 75 -11.93 -6.42 -5.11
CA SER A 75 -11.52 -7.45 -4.15
C SER A 75 -10.26 -8.14 -4.65
N VAL A 76 -9.21 -8.17 -3.83
CA VAL A 76 -7.90 -8.73 -4.20
C VAL A 76 -7.18 -9.31 -2.98
N TYR A 77 -6.36 -10.34 -3.19
CA TYR A 77 -5.61 -10.99 -2.13
C TYR A 77 -4.35 -10.20 -1.75
N ALA A 78 -4.12 -10.01 -0.44
CA ALA A 78 -2.93 -9.39 0.13
C ALA A 78 -1.88 -10.45 0.48
N TRP A 79 -0.78 -10.49 -0.27
CA TRP A 79 0.25 -11.54 -0.15
C TRP A 79 1.40 -11.16 0.80
N GLY A 80 1.44 -9.91 1.24
CA GLY A 80 2.42 -9.41 2.20
C GLY A 80 2.27 -7.90 2.36
N THR A 81 3.20 -7.31 3.09
CA THR A 81 3.29 -5.85 3.28
C THR A 81 4.72 -5.40 3.05
N VAL A 82 4.88 -4.14 2.63
CA VAL A 82 6.14 -3.42 2.73
C VAL A 82 6.01 -2.39 3.84
N GLY A 83 6.81 -2.55 4.90
CA GLY A 83 6.91 -1.56 5.96
C GLY A 83 7.74 -0.38 5.51
N MET A 84 7.26 0.83 5.75
CA MET A 84 7.93 2.08 5.40
C MET A 84 7.97 3.00 6.61
N ILE A 85 8.99 3.85 6.68
CA ILE A 85 8.99 5.02 7.56
C ILE A 85 8.96 6.25 6.66
N ASP A 86 8.02 7.15 6.90
CA ASP A 86 7.97 8.49 6.28
C ASP A 86 7.92 9.56 7.37
N GLY A 87 8.92 10.44 7.40
CA GLY A 87 8.98 11.52 8.38
C GLY A 87 9.09 11.02 9.84
N GLY A 88 9.56 9.79 10.05
CA GLY A 88 9.60 9.14 11.37
C GLY A 88 8.31 8.41 11.76
N ILE A 89 7.28 8.41 10.91
CA ILE A 89 6.03 7.65 11.12
C ILE A 89 6.14 6.33 10.36
N TYR A 90 5.91 5.21 11.04
CA TYR A 90 5.81 3.90 10.40
C TYR A 90 4.46 3.77 9.70
N GLU A 91 4.47 3.25 8.47
CA GLU A 91 3.30 2.99 7.65
C GLU A 91 3.45 1.62 6.95
N ASP A 92 2.38 0.84 6.91
CA ASP A 92 2.32 -0.43 6.17
C ASP A 92 1.70 -0.22 4.79
N LYS A 93 2.25 -0.88 3.76
CA LYS A 93 1.67 -0.90 2.41
C LYS A 93 1.40 -2.34 1.99
N LEU A 94 0.14 -2.75 2.00
CA LEU A 94 -0.24 -4.11 1.59
C LEU A 94 0.07 -4.33 0.10
N ILE A 95 0.73 -5.44 -0.20
CA ILE A 95 1.07 -5.83 -1.57
C ILE A 95 0.05 -6.87 -2.04
N CYS A 96 -0.79 -6.45 -2.97
CA CYS A 96 -1.98 -7.17 -3.41
C CYS A 96 -1.84 -7.68 -4.83
N ALA A 97 -2.31 -8.90 -5.10
CA ALA A 97 -2.31 -9.48 -6.43
C ALA A 97 -3.36 -10.60 -6.55
N GLN A 98 -3.88 -10.83 -7.76
CA GLN A 98 -4.83 -11.94 -8.03
C GLN A 98 -4.19 -13.32 -7.92
N LYS A 99 -2.85 -13.41 -8.00
CA LYS A 99 -2.07 -14.65 -7.91
C LYS A 99 -0.94 -14.48 -6.90
N PRO A 100 -0.42 -15.57 -6.31
CA PRO A 100 0.74 -15.52 -5.43
C PRO A 100 1.92 -14.77 -6.04
N ILE A 101 2.61 -14.01 -5.20
CA ILE A 101 3.78 -13.22 -5.60
C ILE A 101 5.02 -14.10 -5.54
N SER A 102 5.78 -14.14 -6.63
CA SER A 102 7.06 -14.86 -6.65
C SER A 102 8.14 -14.13 -5.84
N VAL A 103 9.12 -14.88 -5.33
CA VAL A 103 10.29 -14.32 -4.62
C VAL A 103 11.02 -13.24 -5.44
N ARG A 104 11.09 -13.41 -6.77
CA ARG A 104 11.70 -12.41 -7.67
C ARG A 104 10.91 -11.11 -7.69
N GLN A 105 9.58 -11.18 -7.81
CA GLN A 105 8.71 -10.00 -7.77
C GLN A 105 8.81 -9.30 -6.41
N GLN A 106 8.77 -10.05 -5.31
CA GLN A 106 8.95 -9.53 -3.95
C GLN A 106 10.25 -8.73 -3.83
N ARG A 107 11.38 -9.28 -4.30
CA ARG A 107 12.68 -8.58 -4.29
C ARG A 107 12.68 -7.30 -5.12
N LEU A 108 12.04 -7.31 -6.30
CA LEU A 108 11.94 -6.12 -7.15
C LEU A 108 11.07 -5.03 -6.53
N ILE A 109 9.98 -5.42 -5.86
CA ILE A 109 9.09 -4.50 -5.13
C ILE A 109 9.85 -3.87 -3.97
N LEU A 110 10.59 -4.65 -3.19
CA LEU A 110 11.44 -4.13 -2.12
C LEU A 110 12.51 -3.19 -2.64
N LEU A 111 13.19 -3.55 -3.74
CA LEU A 111 14.18 -2.68 -4.37
C LEU A 111 13.57 -1.33 -4.78
N PHE A 112 12.38 -1.37 -5.38
CA PHE A 112 11.64 -0.15 -5.72
C PHE A 112 11.37 0.70 -4.46
N PHE A 113 10.85 0.11 -3.38
CA PHE A 113 10.50 0.87 -2.17
C PHE A 113 11.72 1.40 -1.42
N MET A 114 12.85 0.70 -1.44
CA MET A 114 14.13 1.22 -0.94
C MET A 114 14.59 2.47 -1.70
N ILE A 115 14.47 2.48 -3.04
CA ILE A 115 14.81 3.65 -3.86
C ILE A 115 13.78 4.77 -3.61
N TYR A 116 12.50 4.43 -3.55
CA TYR A 116 11.41 5.36 -3.28
C TYR A 116 11.59 6.07 -1.94
N ALA A 117 11.95 5.37 -0.86
CA ALA A 117 12.23 5.97 0.45
C ALA A 117 13.33 7.04 0.38
N LYS A 118 14.42 6.76 -0.35
CA LYS A 118 15.51 7.74 -0.56
C LYS A 118 15.06 8.96 -1.37
N ALA A 119 14.26 8.75 -2.40
CA ALA A 119 13.69 9.85 -3.18
C ALA A 119 12.73 10.70 -2.34
N LYS A 120 11.87 10.06 -1.52
CA LYS A 120 10.94 10.73 -0.60
C LYS A 120 11.69 11.51 0.48
N TYR A 121 12.78 10.95 1.03
CA TYR A 121 13.68 11.66 1.93
C TYR A 121 14.19 12.97 1.32
N LEU A 122 14.74 12.92 0.10
CA LEU A 122 15.27 14.10 -0.59
C LEU A 122 14.16 15.13 -0.86
N LEU A 123 12.98 14.69 -1.28
CA LEU A 123 11.83 15.57 -1.48
C LEU A 123 11.41 16.25 -0.17
N ASN A 124 11.39 15.51 0.94
CA ASN A 124 11.05 16.04 2.27
C ASN A 124 12.09 17.07 2.75
N LEU A 125 13.39 16.85 2.48
CA LEU A 125 14.44 17.84 2.73
C LEU A 125 14.20 19.14 1.95
N ILE A 126 13.87 19.05 0.66
CA ILE A 126 13.55 20.22 -0.18
C ILE A 126 12.31 20.96 0.35
N LYS A 127 11.34 20.24 0.92
CA LYS A 127 10.14 20.81 1.55
C LYS A 127 10.36 21.33 2.98
N GLY A 128 11.59 21.29 3.51
CA GLY A 128 11.91 21.70 4.88
C GLY A 128 11.32 20.80 5.96
N ARG A 129 10.84 19.60 5.59
CA ARG A 129 10.28 18.62 6.52
C ARG A 129 11.41 17.82 7.15
N LYS A 130 11.36 17.65 8.47
CA LYS A 130 12.31 16.84 9.23
C LYS A 130 11.76 15.42 9.39
N GLY A 131 12.65 14.44 9.56
CA GLY A 131 12.28 13.06 9.85
C GLY A 131 12.94 12.05 8.92
N HIS A 132 13.18 10.85 9.43
CA HIS A 132 13.80 9.77 8.68
C HIS A 132 12.82 9.16 7.67
N ASN A 133 13.33 8.69 6.53
CA ASN A 133 12.56 7.89 5.59
C ASN A 133 13.34 6.62 5.26
N SER A 134 12.68 5.46 5.39
CA SER A 134 13.28 4.14 5.12
C SER A 134 12.24 3.14 4.64
N CYS A 135 12.73 2.04 4.07
CA CYS A 135 11.97 0.84 3.80
C CYS A 135 12.42 -0.22 4.80
N GLU A 136 11.52 -0.66 5.68
CA GLU A 136 11.79 -1.62 6.76
C GLU A 136 11.76 -3.08 6.27
N GLY A 137 11.32 -3.29 5.03
CA GLY A 137 11.37 -4.59 4.37
C GLY A 137 10.00 -5.22 4.19
N TRP A 138 9.99 -6.54 4.01
CA TRP A 138 8.79 -7.32 3.76
C TRP A 138 8.30 -7.99 5.03
N HIS A 139 7.00 -7.89 5.30
CA HIS A 139 6.34 -8.62 6.38
C HIS A 139 5.09 -9.34 5.87
N ASP A 140 4.46 -10.13 6.74
CA ASP A 140 3.20 -10.79 6.44
C ASP A 140 2.03 -9.81 6.44
N ALA A 141 1.03 -10.07 5.58
CA ALA A 141 -0.14 -9.20 5.45
C ALA A 141 -1.02 -9.23 6.71
N ALA A 142 -1.09 -10.38 7.40
CA ALA A 142 -1.91 -10.55 8.59
C ALA A 142 -1.45 -9.62 9.73
N SER A 143 -0.13 -9.48 9.93
CA SER A 143 0.44 -8.59 10.95
C SER A 143 0.18 -7.11 10.64
N ALA A 144 0.20 -6.70 9.37
CA ALA A 144 -0.18 -5.34 8.99
C ALA A 144 -1.67 -5.07 9.29
N LEU A 145 -2.54 -6.01 8.92
CA LEU A 145 -3.98 -5.92 9.23
C LEU A 145 -4.24 -5.91 10.74
N ALA A 146 -3.47 -6.68 11.52
CA ALA A 146 -3.59 -6.73 12.97
C ALA A 146 -3.09 -5.45 13.67
N ARG A 147 -2.13 -4.72 13.07
CA ARG A 147 -1.69 -3.40 13.54
C ARG A 147 -2.69 -2.29 13.20
N ALA A 148 -3.41 -2.43 12.10
CA ALA A 148 -4.38 -1.44 11.64
C ALA A 148 -5.63 -1.44 12.52
N ILE A 149 -6.29 -0.28 12.61
CA ILE A 149 -7.54 -0.13 13.37
C ILE A 149 -8.71 -0.43 12.42
N PRO A 150 -9.56 -1.43 12.72
CA PRO A 150 -10.74 -1.70 11.89
C PRO A 150 -11.72 -0.53 11.90
N CYS A 151 -12.12 -0.07 10.72
CA CYS A 151 -13.24 0.85 10.56
C CYS A 151 -14.54 0.07 10.65
N ILE A 152 -15.36 0.37 11.65
CA ILE A 152 -16.78 -0.03 11.61
C ILE A 152 -17.44 0.90 10.59
N HIS A 153 -17.73 0.41 9.39
CA HIS A 153 -18.71 1.11 8.56
C HIS A 153 -20.05 1.06 9.32
N GLN A 154 -20.48 2.20 9.86
CA GLN A 154 -21.91 2.41 10.06
C GLN A 154 -22.53 2.42 8.67
N ASP A 155 -23.28 1.37 8.34
CA ASP A 155 -24.12 1.34 7.16
C ASP A 155 -25.05 2.55 7.17
N LYS A 156 -24.75 3.55 6.34
CA LYS A 156 -25.64 4.70 6.09
C LYS A 156 -26.82 4.33 5.17
N ASN A 157 -27.31 3.09 5.27
CA ASN A 157 -28.49 2.59 4.55
C ASN A 157 -29.45 1.86 5.50
N ALA A 158 -29.61 2.40 6.72
CA ALA A 158 -30.76 2.10 7.57
C ALA A 158 -31.59 3.39 7.72
N VAL A 159 -32.36 3.72 6.68
CA VAL A 159 -33.53 4.61 6.75
C VAL A 159 -34.63 3.95 5.93
#